data_AF-A0A0C3LKK4-F1
#
_entry.id   AF-A0A0C3LKK4-F1
#
_cell.length_a   1.000
_cell.length_b   1.000
_cell.length_c   1.000
_cell.angle_alpha   90.00
_cell.angle_beta   90.00
_cell.angle_gamma   90.00
#
_symmetry.space_group_name_H-M   'P 1'
#
loop_
_entity.id
_entity.type
_entity.pdbx_description
1 polymer ?
#
loop_
_entity_poly.entity_id
_entity_poly.type
_entity_poly.pdbx_seq_one_letter_code
_entity_poly.pdbx_strand_id
1 'polypeptide(L)'
;MPRPNFSSLSLLLAYLFVLSAFAVVHALPSPFPVSSSALFQRRADPDPQPCGFDGDDNTYGLGIRLGLYIQWLSNTLCYFLGSSRSEEARSMQGINLSFQASVFGGLLYVTITRGNTQAAGQLYAAEIWVMLSLCLFAGILTANPEFEPSEPVFSTVIHTASQQTVSVLIFWYTVWFVYTGMDQMAHPPCSRYLFSMAKVDMYHWYRVGWKIVVIPCAIMATIIFVASLRMVLLLLKKPEPKSESEKAMEAQISGVKSYSKYILLALTIFKFFVLGFTVASTELIIRWNHIQNVNSIGGTGQLIPLIVACLAFIRLLYKFFTDFKNRSPSPIVGSQVDPKVDVGVPAKPEDPDKSA
;
A
#
# COMPACT_ATOMS: atom_id res chain seq x y z
N MET A 1 -32.16 21.70 -7.70
CA MET A 1 -30.81 21.50 -7.11
C MET A 1 -29.76 21.81 -8.17
N PRO A 2 -28.83 22.75 -7.93
CA PRO A 2 -27.80 23.08 -8.91
C PRO A 2 -26.81 21.92 -9.06
N ARG A 3 -26.51 21.53 -10.30
CA ARG A 3 -25.57 20.45 -10.62
C ARG A 3 -24.15 20.88 -10.20
N PRO A 4 -23.37 20.03 -9.51
CA PRO A 4 -21.96 20.31 -9.29
C PRO A 4 -21.22 20.30 -10.63
N ASN A 5 -20.46 21.36 -10.88
CA ASN A 5 -19.80 21.59 -12.15
C ASN A 5 -18.48 20.79 -12.19
N PHE A 6 -18.54 19.52 -12.59
CA PHE A 6 -17.40 18.57 -12.60
C PHE A 6 -16.19 19.00 -13.46
N SER A 7 -16.36 20.03 -14.29
CA SER A 7 -15.26 20.70 -14.99
C SER A 7 -14.18 21.19 -14.01
N SER A 8 -14.56 21.73 -12.85
CA SER A 8 -13.61 22.30 -11.89
C SER A 8 -12.73 21.25 -11.22
N LEU A 9 -13.26 20.05 -10.94
CA LEU A 9 -12.51 18.97 -10.27
C LEU A 9 -11.49 18.31 -11.22
N SER A 10 -11.88 18.10 -12.48
CA SER A 10 -10.96 17.64 -13.52
C SER A 10 -9.84 18.65 -13.77
N LEU A 11 -10.18 19.94 -13.79
CA LEU A 11 -9.19 21.01 -13.89
C LEU A 11 -8.24 21.03 -12.68
N LEU A 12 -8.75 20.84 -11.46
CA LEU A 12 -7.96 20.80 -10.24
C LEU A 12 -6.95 19.64 -10.26
N LEU A 13 -7.37 18.45 -10.67
CA LEU A 13 -6.50 17.27 -10.77
C LEU A 13 -5.45 17.43 -11.88
N ALA A 14 -5.85 18.00 -13.03
CA ALA A 14 -4.91 18.35 -14.09
C ALA A 14 -3.91 19.43 -13.63
N TYR A 15 -4.35 20.40 -12.83
CA TYR A 15 -3.50 21.46 -12.28
C TYR A 15 -2.52 20.89 -11.26
N LEU A 16 -2.95 19.99 -10.38
CA LEU A 16 -2.07 19.29 -9.43
C LEU A 16 -1.04 18.41 -10.16
N PHE A 17 -1.43 17.74 -11.25
CA PHE A 17 -0.52 16.97 -12.09
C PHE A 17 0.52 17.86 -12.78
N VAL A 18 0.08 18.98 -13.38
CA VAL A 18 0.98 19.96 -14.01
C VAL A 18 1.91 20.61 -13.00
N LEU A 19 1.43 20.98 -11.81
CA LEU A 19 2.26 21.52 -10.73
C LEU A 19 3.30 20.52 -10.24
N SER A 20 2.94 19.24 -10.14
CA SER A 20 3.91 18.18 -9.79
C SER A 20 4.98 17.99 -10.86
N ALA A 21 4.61 18.08 -12.15
CA ALA A 21 5.56 18.03 -13.26
C ALA A 21 6.45 19.29 -13.31
N PHE A 22 5.91 20.47 -13.01
CA PHE A 22 6.65 21.73 -12.98
C PHE A 22 7.65 21.78 -11.82
N ALA A 23 7.29 21.26 -10.64
CA ALA A 23 8.20 21.13 -9.51
C ALA A 23 9.40 20.22 -9.82
N VAL A 24 9.21 19.17 -10.64
CA VAL A 24 10.29 18.28 -11.10
C VAL A 24 11.21 18.97 -12.11
N VAL A 25 10.65 19.80 -13.01
CA VAL A 25 11.44 20.54 -14.02
C VAL A 25 12.27 21.66 -13.38
N HIS A 26 11.76 22.31 -12.33
CA HIS A 26 12.51 23.33 -11.58
C HIS A 26 13.49 22.78 -10.53
N ALA A 27 13.41 21.49 -10.20
CA ALA A 27 14.39 20.80 -9.36
C ALA A 27 15.64 20.31 -10.12
N LEU A 28 15.73 20.58 -11.43
CA LEU A 28 16.95 20.37 -12.21
C LEU A 28 17.96 21.48 -11.90
N PRO A 29 19.14 21.16 -11.34
CA PRO A 29 20.16 22.16 -11.07
C PRO A 29 20.68 22.78 -12.38
N SER A 30 20.96 24.09 -12.34
CA SER A 30 21.60 24.81 -13.43
C SER A 30 23.01 24.27 -13.71
N PRO A 31 23.50 24.34 -14.95
CA PRO A 31 24.83 23.86 -15.30
C PRO A 31 25.86 24.94 -14.91
N PHE A 32 26.49 24.80 -13.75
CA PHE A 32 27.63 25.65 -13.36
C PHE A 32 28.76 24.83 -12.71
N PRO A 33 30.00 25.37 -12.79
CA PRO A 33 31.15 24.60 -13.21
C PRO A 33 31.89 23.96 -12.04
N VAL A 34 32.61 22.90 -12.39
CA VAL A 34 33.58 22.21 -11.53
C VAL A 34 34.67 23.20 -11.11
N SER A 35 34.67 23.60 -9.85
CA SER A 35 35.79 24.30 -9.22
C SER A 35 36.74 23.27 -8.60
N SER A 36 37.81 22.97 -9.32
CA SER A 36 38.91 22.12 -8.87
C SER A 36 39.88 22.95 -8.02
N SER A 37 39.74 22.94 -6.70
CA SER A 37 40.85 23.17 -5.76
C SER A 37 40.41 22.95 -4.31
N ALA A 38 40.66 21.76 -3.78
CA ALA A 38 40.77 21.55 -2.34
C ALA A 38 42.06 20.78 -2.07
N LEU A 39 43.10 21.56 -1.74
CA LEU A 39 44.37 21.07 -1.22
C LEU A 39 44.14 20.30 0.08
N PHE A 40 44.90 19.21 0.20
CA PHE A 40 45.06 18.37 1.38
C PHE A 40 45.26 19.20 2.65
N GLN A 41 44.25 19.23 3.53
CA GLN A 41 44.38 19.75 4.89
C GLN A 41 44.11 18.61 5.87
N ARG A 42 45.17 17.85 6.15
CA ARG A 42 45.21 16.82 7.20
C ARG A 42 45.16 17.54 8.56
N ARG A 43 43.95 17.86 9.04
CA ARG A 43 43.70 18.27 10.44
C ARG A 43 43.69 17.03 11.33
N ALA A 44 44.26 17.19 12.51
CA ALA A 44 44.31 16.21 13.59
C ALA A 44 42.93 15.56 13.81
N ASP A 45 42.91 14.24 13.99
CA ASP A 45 41.70 13.46 14.28
C ASP A 45 41.03 14.02 15.55
N PRO A 46 39.84 14.62 15.45
CA PRO A 46 39.03 14.87 16.63
C PRO A 46 38.59 13.52 17.21
N ASP A 47 38.39 13.46 18.54
CA ASP A 47 37.74 12.33 19.21
C ASP A 47 36.61 11.76 18.34
N PRO A 48 36.48 10.42 18.21
CA PRO A 48 35.50 9.81 17.32
C PRO A 48 34.13 10.35 17.68
N GLN A 49 33.61 11.27 16.85
CA GLN A 49 32.28 11.80 17.08
C GLN A 49 31.32 10.61 17.12
N PRO A 50 30.43 10.55 18.12
CA PRO A 50 29.45 9.49 18.20
C PRO A 50 28.70 9.43 16.88
N CYS A 51 28.81 8.31 16.18
CA CYS A 51 28.19 8.14 14.89
C CYS A 51 26.66 8.19 15.04
N GLY A 52 25.99 8.96 14.17
CA GLY A 52 24.54 9.05 14.12
C GLY A 52 24.05 10.45 13.86
N PHE A 53 22.73 10.61 13.89
CA PHE A 53 22.05 11.89 13.79
C PHE A 53 20.68 11.81 14.48
N ASP A 54 20.12 12.97 14.82
CA ASP A 54 18.78 13.07 15.38
C ASP A 54 17.73 12.96 14.28
N GLY A 55 16.88 11.95 14.38
CA GLY A 55 15.77 11.76 13.45
C GLY A 55 14.52 12.52 13.87
N ASP A 56 13.62 12.75 12.92
CA ASP A 56 12.34 13.41 13.16
C ASP A 56 11.26 12.40 13.61
N ASP A 57 10.97 12.40 14.91
CA ASP A 57 10.00 11.53 15.54
C ASP A 57 8.55 11.76 15.06
N ASN A 58 8.24 12.93 14.48
CA ASN A 58 6.91 13.23 13.96
C ASN A 58 6.66 12.67 12.56
N THR A 59 7.71 12.21 11.87
CA THR A 59 7.59 11.69 10.50
C THR A 59 7.65 10.17 10.42
N TYR A 60 8.52 9.54 11.22
CA TYR A 60 8.66 8.09 11.29
C TYR A 60 9.01 7.60 12.70
N GLY A 61 8.59 8.34 13.74
CA GLY A 61 8.76 7.92 15.12
C GLY A 61 8.08 6.59 15.44
N LEU A 62 8.35 6.08 16.64
CA LEU A 62 7.96 4.74 17.06
C LEU A 62 6.44 4.51 16.93
N GLY A 63 5.61 5.48 17.32
CA GLY A 63 4.16 5.31 17.24
C GLY A 63 3.63 5.21 15.80
N ILE A 64 4.23 5.94 14.85
CA ILE A 64 3.89 5.86 13.43
C ILE A 64 4.27 4.49 12.88
N ARG A 65 5.51 4.05 13.14
CA ARG A 65 6.03 2.74 12.68
C ARG A 65 5.20 1.58 13.23
N LEU A 66 5.01 1.52 14.55
CA LEU A 66 4.20 0.47 15.18
C LEU A 66 2.75 0.50 14.70
N GLY A 67 2.15 1.68 14.55
CA GLY A 67 0.81 1.84 13.99
C GLY A 67 0.69 1.23 12.60
N LEU A 68 1.63 1.53 11.69
CA LEU A 68 1.67 0.94 10.35
C LEU A 68 1.88 -0.57 10.38
N TYR A 69 2.79 -1.07 11.22
CA TYR A 69 3.05 -2.51 11.34
C TYR A 69 1.82 -3.28 11.82
N ILE A 70 1.15 -2.77 12.86
CA ILE A 70 -0.08 -3.37 13.39
C ILE A 70 -1.18 -3.30 12.34
N GLN A 71 -1.32 -2.18 11.62
CA GLN A 71 -2.33 -2.02 10.60
C GLN A 71 -2.12 -2.99 9.42
N TRP A 72 -0.89 -3.16 8.94
CA TRP A 72 -0.58 -4.12 7.88
C TRP A 72 -0.68 -5.57 8.34
N LEU A 73 -0.31 -5.85 9.59
CA LEU A 73 -0.53 -7.16 10.21
C LEU A 73 -2.01 -7.49 10.28
N SER A 74 -2.84 -6.53 10.72
CA SER A 74 -4.30 -6.66 10.78
C SER A 74 -4.87 -6.99 9.40
N ASN A 75 -4.48 -6.23 8.38
CA ASN A 75 -4.90 -6.47 7.01
C ASN A 75 -4.48 -7.86 6.52
N THR A 76 -3.22 -8.25 6.75
CA THR A 76 -2.69 -9.56 6.34
C THR A 76 -3.40 -10.72 7.04
N LEU A 77 -3.66 -10.59 8.34
CA LEU A 77 -4.43 -11.57 9.11
C LEU A 77 -5.86 -11.70 8.61
N CYS A 78 -6.49 -10.60 8.21
CA CYS A 78 -7.83 -10.63 7.62
C CYS A 78 -7.88 -11.51 6.35
N TYR A 79 -6.85 -11.45 5.49
CA TYR A 79 -6.71 -12.38 4.36
C TYR A 79 -6.45 -13.81 4.79
N PHE A 80 -5.54 -14.01 5.74
CA PHE A 80 -5.16 -15.34 6.21
C PHE A 80 -6.32 -16.10 6.84
N LEU A 81 -7.17 -15.42 7.61
CA LEU A 81 -8.33 -16.01 8.27
C LEU A 81 -9.52 -16.26 7.33
N GLY A 82 -9.36 -16.00 6.03
CA GLY A 82 -10.44 -16.15 5.03
C GLY A 82 -11.55 -15.11 5.18
N SER A 83 -11.30 -14.03 5.93
CA SER A 83 -12.22 -12.90 6.13
C SER A 83 -12.01 -11.78 5.12
N SER A 84 -11.29 -12.05 4.01
CA SER A 84 -10.98 -11.10 2.93
C SER A 84 -12.21 -10.38 2.37
N ARG A 85 -13.37 -11.03 2.45
CA ARG A 85 -14.66 -10.56 1.91
C ARG A 85 -15.51 -9.80 2.93
N SER A 86 -15.02 -9.64 4.15
CA SER A 86 -15.78 -8.95 5.20
C SER A 86 -15.74 -7.44 4.99
N GLU A 87 -16.79 -6.75 5.45
CA GLU A 87 -16.84 -5.28 5.56
C GLU A 87 -15.63 -4.71 6.33
N GLU A 88 -15.06 -5.49 7.25
CA GLU A 88 -13.85 -5.10 7.99
C GLU A 88 -12.63 -4.98 7.09
N ALA A 89 -12.44 -5.91 6.14
CA ALA A 89 -11.34 -5.84 5.19
C ALA A 89 -11.39 -4.54 4.37
N ARG A 90 -12.60 -4.11 3.97
CA ARG A 90 -12.83 -2.84 3.27
C ARG A 90 -12.51 -1.63 4.15
N SER A 91 -12.99 -1.64 5.40
CA SER A 91 -12.67 -0.59 6.37
C SER A 91 -11.15 -0.46 6.58
N MET A 92 -10.45 -1.59 6.71
CA MET A 92 -8.99 -1.64 6.86
C MET A 92 -8.25 -1.11 5.64
N GLN A 93 -8.72 -1.37 4.43
CA GLN A 93 -8.13 -0.82 3.20
C GLN A 93 -8.23 0.71 3.15
N GLY A 94 -9.35 1.28 3.61
CA GLY A 94 -9.52 2.73 3.72
C GLY A 94 -8.52 3.36 4.70
N ILE A 95 -8.42 2.79 5.91
CA ILE A 95 -7.47 3.24 6.95
C ILE A 95 -6.03 3.14 6.43
N ASN A 96 -5.68 2.03 5.78
CA ASN A 96 -4.36 1.83 5.19
C ASN A 96 -4.00 2.87 4.14
N LEU A 97 -4.93 3.19 3.24
CA LEU A 97 -4.75 4.24 2.24
C LEU A 97 -4.53 5.60 2.92
N SER A 98 -5.32 5.93 3.94
CA SER A 98 -5.16 7.17 4.71
C SER A 98 -3.79 7.25 5.38
N PHE A 99 -3.32 6.17 5.99
CA PHE A 99 -1.99 6.10 6.59
C PHE A 99 -0.89 6.27 5.53
N GLN A 100 -0.98 5.55 4.42
CA GLN A 100 0.01 5.65 3.34
C GLN A 100 0.06 7.06 2.74
N ALA A 101 -1.09 7.68 2.47
CA ALA A 101 -1.18 9.04 1.98
C ALA A 101 -0.63 10.06 2.99
N SER A 102 -0.86 9.85 4.29
CA SER A 102 -0.36 10.73 5.35
C SER A 102 1.16 10.66 5.49
N VAL A 103 1.74 9.45 5.51
CA VAL A 103 3.21 9.27 5.57
C VAL A 103 3.86 9.85 4.32
N PHE A 104 3.27 9.64 3.15
CA PHE A 104 3.76 10.22 1.91
C PHE A 104 3.62 11.75 1.89
N GLY A 105 2.53 12.30 2.42
CA GLY A 105 2.35 13.74 2.58
C GLY A 105 3.40 14.35 3.52
N GLY A 106 3.68 13.69 4.64
CA GLY A 106 4.77 14.06 5.57
C GLY A 106 6.14 13.99 4.90
N LEU A 107 6.37 12.95 4.08
CA LEU A 107 7.59 12.79 3.30
C LEU A 107 7.79 13.97 2.34
N LEU A 108 6.77 14.33 1.57
CA LEU A 108 6.82 15.49 0.68
C LEU A 108 7.05 16.79 1.45
N TYR A 109 6.33 16.99 2.55
CA TYR A 109 6.45 18.18 3.39
C TYR A 109 7.89 18.35 3.90
N VAL A 110 8.48 17.31 4.48
CA VAL A 110 9.85 17.37 4.99
C VAL A 110 10.87 17.49 3.87
N THR A 111 10.65 16.84 2.72
CA THR A 111 11.52 17.00 1.55
C THR A 111 11.54 18.45 1.06
N ILE A 112 10.38 19.10 0.96
CA ILE A 112 10.27 20.48 0.47
C ILE A 112 10.85 21.47 1.47
N THR A 113 10.62 21.26 2.78
CA THR A 113 11.02 22.21 3.82
C THR A 113 12.48 22.06 4.26
N ARG A 114 13.05 20.85 4.21
CA ARG A 114 14.39 20.53 4.72
C ARG A 114 15.35 19.96 3.66
N GLY A 115 14.89 19.67 2.44
CA GLY A 115 15.67 18.95 1.43
C GLY A 115 16.74 19.77 0.70
N ASN A 116 16.68 21.11 0.76
CA ASN A 116 17.57 21.99 -0.02
C ASN A 116 18.80 22.51 0.75
N THR A 117 19.02 22.10 2.01
CA THR A 117 20.11 22.63 2.84
C THR A 117 21.11 21.55 3.25
N GLN A 118 22.36 21.66 2.76
CA GLN A 118 23.51 20.86 3.19
C GLN A 118 24.19 21.42 4.46
N ALA A 119 23.51 22.23 5.29
CA ALA A 119 24.01 22.68 6.60
C ALA A 119 22.85 22.75 7.62
N ALA A 120 23.16 22.48 8.91
CA ALA A 120 22.32 22.44 10.12
C ALA A 120 20.77 22.55 9.96
N GLY A 121 20.03 21.51 10.38
CA GLY A 121 18.59 21.30 10.05
C GLY A 121 18.36 20.30 8.92
N GLN A 122 19.45 19.64 8.52
CA GLN A 122 19.57 18.77 7.37
C GLN A 122 18.58 17.61 7.38
N LEU A 123 18.06 17.30 6.19
CA LEU A 123 17.37 16.06 5.91
C LEU A 123 18.37 15.03 5.40
N TYR A 124 18.45 13.87 6.06
CA TYR A 124 19.36 12.81 5.65
C TYR A 124 18.67 11.82 4.71
N ALA A 125 19.40 11.35 3.70
CA ALA A 125 18.89 10.35 2.75
C ALA A 125 18.42 9.05 3.46
N ALA A 126 19.03 8.69 4.60
CA ALA A 126 18.61 7.57 5.42
C ALA A 126 17.18 7.75 5.98
N GLU A 127 16.80 8.96 6.42
CA GLU A 127 15.44 9.26 6.92
C GLU A 127 14.41 9.07 5.81
N ILE A 128 14.72 9.60 4.64
CA ILE A 128 13.86 9.49 3.46
C ILE A 128 13.71 8.04 3.04
N TRP A 129 14.77 7.23 3.13
CA TRP A 129 14.67 5.81 2.88
C TRP A 129 13.79 5.06 3.90
N VAL A 130 13.81 5.46 5.17
CA VAL A 130 12.88 4.91 6.18
C VAL A 130 11.44 5.20 5.79
N MET A 131 11.12 6.46 5.52
CA MET A 131 9.77 6.87 5.13
C MET A 131 9.32 6.22 3.80
N LEU A 132 10.22 6.15 2.81
CA LEU A 132 9.97 5.48 1.55
C LEU A 132 9.73 3.98 1.71
N SER A 133 10.46 3.31 2.60
CA SER A 133 10.20 1.90 2.91
C SER A 133 8.78 1.72 3.44
N LEU A 134 8.31 2.63 4.30
CA LEU A 134 6.95 2.62 4.81
C LEU A 134 5.91 2.89 3.71
N CYS A 135 6.22 3.74 2.73
CA CYS A 135 5.32 4.06 1.62
C CYS A 135 5.26 3.00 0.52
N LEU A 136 6.40 2.44 0.10
CA LEU A 136 6.52 1.53 -1.05
C LEU A 136 5.90 0.17 -0.78
N PHE A 137 6.15 -0.42 0.37
CA PHE A 137 5.65 -1.76 0.69
C PHE A 137 4.17 -1.77 1.10
N ALA A 138 3.62 -0.62 1.52
CA ALA A 138 2.21 -0.48 1.86
C ALA A 138 1.29 -0.95 0.72
N GLY A 139 1.58 -0.59 -0.54
CA GLY A 139 0.76 -0.99 -1.69
C GLY A 139 0.70 -2.50 -1.91
N ILE A 140 1.81 -3.22 -1.67
CA ILE A 140 1.85 -4.69 -1.78
C ILE A 140 1.06 -5.33 -0.63
N LEU A 141 1.21 -4.80 0.58
CA LEU A 141 0.54 -5.31 1.78
C LEU A 141 -0.98 -5.06 1.75
N THR A 142 -1.43 -4.04 1.02
CA THR A 142 -2.84 -3.65 0.92
C THR A 142 -3.54 -4.13 -0.35
N ALA A 143 -2.79 -4.58 -1.37
CA ALA A 143 -3.35 -5.06 -2.64
C ALA A 143 -4.18 -6.34 -2.48
N ASN A 144 -5.36 -6.38 -3.09
CA ASN A 144 -6.30 -7.50 -2.96
C ASN A 144 -6.60 -8.11 -4.31
N PRO A 145 -6.36 -9.42 -4.49
CA PRO A 145 -6.58 -10.09 -5.76
C PRO A 145 -8.06 -10.40 -6.03
N GLU A 146 -8.91 -10.37 -5.00
CA GLU A 146 -10.33 -10.70 -5.11
C GLU A 146 -11.17 -9.44 -5.36
N PHE A 147 -11.69 -9.32 -6.59
CA PHE A 147 -12.76 -8.38 -6.94
C PHE A 147 -14.11 -9.09 -6.77
N GLU A 148 -14.95 -8.63 -5.85
CA GLU A 148 -16.33 -9.14 -5.73
C GLU A 148 -17.31 -8.33 -6.59
N PRO A 149 -18.08 -8.99 -7.48
CA PRO A 149 -19.01 -8.32 -8.38
C PRO A 149 -20.29 -7.78 -7.69
N SER A 150 -20.51 -8.08 -6.41
CA SER A 150 -21.70 -7.63 -5.64
C SER A 150 -21.55 -6.24 -5.00
N GLU A 151 -20.36 -5.64 -5.05
CA GLU A 151 -20.09 -4.34 -4.43
C GLU A 151 -20.57 -3.17 -5.30
N PRO A 152 -20.93 -2.01 -4.70
CA PRO A 152 -21.20 -0.80 -5.45
C PRO A 152 -19.92 -0.39 -6.18
N VAL A 153 -19.90 -0.70 -7.48
CA VAL A 153 -18.77 -0.53 -8.40
C VAL A 153 -18.07 0.82 -8.20
N PHE A 154 -18.83 1.87 -7.95
CA PHE A 154 -18.31 3.22 -7.71
C PHE A 154 -17.36 3.35 -6.52
N SER A 155 -17.68 2.76 -5.35
CA SER A 155 -16.85 2.88 -4.15
C SER A 155 -15.51 2.15 -4.30
N THR A 156 -15.55 0.92 -4.82
CA THR A 156 -14.37 0.11 -5.12
C THR A 156 -13.47 0.80 -6.14
N VAL A 157 -14.08 1.39 -7.17
CA VAL A 157 -13.36 2.11 -8.23
C VAL A 157 -12.70 3.38 -7.71
N ILE A 158 -13.38 4.16 -6.84
CA ILE A 158 -12.77 5.33 -6.21
C ILE A 158 -11.59 4.90 -5.34
N HIS A 159 -11.77 3.93 -4.45
CA HIS A 159 -10.70 3.47 -3.55
C HIS A 159 -9.48 3.00 -4.37
N THR A 160 -9.73 2.20 -5.41
CA THR A 160 -8.68 1.73 -6.32
C THR A 160 -7.98 2.91 -7.00
N ALA A 161 -8.73 3.86 -7.57
CA ALA A 161 -8.15 5.03 -8.23
C ALA A 161 -7.31 5.88 -7.27
N SER A 162 -7.78 6.10 -6.03
CA SER A 162 -7.04 6.81 -4.99
C SER A 162 -5.76 6.07 -4.59
N GLN A 163 -5.83 4.74 -4.38
CA GLN A 163 -4.67 3.90 -4.09
C GLN A 163 -3.63 3.95 -5.22
N GLN A 164 -4.07 3.88 -6.48
CA GLN A 164 -3.18 3.98 -7.63
C GLN A 164 -2.57 5.37 -7.77
N THR A 165 -3.33 6.44 -7.47
CA THR A 165 -2.82 7.81 -7.47
C THR A 165 -1.66 7.96 -6.49
N VAL A 166 -1.85 7.54 -5.24
CA VAL A 166 -0.81 7.58 -4.21
C VAL A 166 0.40 6.74 -4.61
N SER A 167 0.17 5.55 -5.17
CA SER A 167 1.24 4.64 -5.61
C SER A 167 2.09 5.26 -6.73
N VAL A 168 1.48 5.86 -7.75
CA VAL A 168 2.17 6.55 -8.85
C VAL A 168 3.03 7.69 -8.31
N LEU A 169 2.48 8.52 -7.42
CA LEU A 169 3.23 9.62 -6.81
C LEU A 169 4.44 9.12 -6.01
N ILE A 170 4.29 8.05 -5.22
CA ILE A 170 5.39 7.43 -4.47
C ILE A 170 6.49 6.92 -5.43
N PHE A 171 6.12 6.22 -6.50
CA PHE A 171 7.11 5.68 -7.44
C PHE A 171 7.87 6.79 -8.17
N TRP A 172 7.17 7.83 -8.64
CA TRP A 172 7.83 8.96 -9.30
C TRP A 172 8.70 9.78 -8.33
N TYR A 173 8.26 9.95 -7.08
CA TYR A 173 9.12 10.51 -6.04
C TYR A 173 10.36 9.64 -5.82
N THR A 174 10.21 8.31 -5.80
CA THR A 174 11.34 7.39 -5.62
C THR A 174 12.33 7.50 -6.78
N VAL A 175 11.86 7.64 -8.03
CA VAL A 175 12.71 7.92 -9.21
C VAL A 175 13.52 9.20 -8.96
N TRP A 176 12.85 10.31 -8.62
CA TRP A 176 13.56 11.56 -8.32
C TRP A 176 14.57 11.40 -7.19
N PHE A 177 14.18 10.73 -6.10
CA PHE A 177 15.01 10.55 -4.93
C PHE A 177 16.31 9.78 -5.24
N VAL A 178 16.22 8.64 -5.94
CA VAL A 178 17.42 7.84 -6.23
C VAL A 178 18.31 8.47 -7.31
N TYR A 179 17.76 9.28 -8.22
CA TYR A 179 18.52 9.95 -9.27
C TYR A 179 19.18 11.24 -8.80
N THR A 180 18.45 12.06 -8.06
CA THR A 180 18.84 13.44 -7.74
C THR A 180 18.77 13.71 -6.24
N GLY A 181 17.69 13.30 -5.57
CA GLY A 181 17.45 13.65 -4.17
C GLY A 181 18.56 13.19 -3.22
N MET A 182 19.08 11.96 -3.39
CA MET A 182 20.18 11.44 -2.56
C MET A 182 21.46 12.27 -2.64
N ASP A 183 21.74 12.93 -3.77
CA ASP A 183 22.92 13.78 -3.94
C ASP A 183 22.73 15.18 -3.34
N GLN A 184 21.49 15.65 -3.28
CA GLN A 184 21.14 16.97 -2.72
C GLN A 184 21.08 16.94 -1.19
N MET A 185 20.74 15.79 -0.60
CA MET A 185 20.59 15.62 0.84
C MET A 185 21.93 15.53 1.58
N ALA A 186 21.86 15.67 2.90
CA ALA A 186 23.04 15.58 3.73
C ALA A 186 23.58 14.14 3.82
N HIS A 187 24.90 14.05 3.88
CA HIS A 187 25.65 12.80 3.94
C HIS A 187 26.34 12.71 5.30
N PRO A 188 25.81 11.96 6.27
CA PRO A 188 26.55 11.74 7.49
C PRO A 188 27.82 10.93 7.16
N PRO A 189 28.96 11.22 7.80
CA PRO A 189 30.21 10.52 7.52
C PRO A 189 30.14 9.02 7.81
N CYS A 190 29.22 8.58 8.66
CA CYS A 190 29.14 7.20 9.15
C CYS A 190 27.75 6.54 9.03
N SER A 191 26.73 7.27 8.57
CA SER A 191 25.36 6.77 8.44
C SER A 191 24.94 6.71 6.97
N ARG A 192 25.37 5.63 6.31
CA ARG A 192 25.17 5.39 4.87
C ARG A 192 24.57 4.03 4.56
N TYR A 193 23.99 3.35 5.56
CA TYR A 193 23.65 1.95 5.44
C TYR A 193 22.17 1.71 5.21
N LEU A 194 21.84 0.70 4.40
CA LEU A 194 20.49 0.19 4.21
C LEU A 194 20.46 -1.31 4.40
N PHE A 195 19.26 -1.83 4.65
CA PHE A 195 19.00 -3.26 4.68
C PHE A 195 18.59 -3.78 3.31
N SER A 196 19.36 -4.75 2.84
CA SER A 196 19.05 -5.54 1.64
C SER A 196 19.49 -6.98 1.90
N MET A 197 18.92 -7.59 2.94
CA MET A 197 19.36 -8.86 3.57
C MET A 197 20.72 -8.84 4.25
N ALA A 198 21.52 -7.81 4.00
CA ALA A 198 22.76 -7.50 4.69
C ALA A 198 22.88 -5.98 4.90
N LYS A 199 23.90 -5.57 5.66
CA LYS A 199 24.29 -4.17 5.82
C LYS A 199 24.99 -3.69 4.55
N VAL A 200 24.31 -2.86 3.76
CA VAL A 200 24.79 -2.42 2.44
C VAL A 200 24.91 -0.90 2.42
N ASP A 201 25.94 -0.39 1.76
CA ASP A 201 26.10 1.05 1.52
C ASP A 201 25.09 1.55 0.48
N MET A 202 24.35 2.61 0.82
CA MET A 202 23.25 3.12 0.02
C MET A 202 23.68 3.86 -1.25
N TYR A 203 24.93 4.29 -1.37
CA TYR A 203 25.41 5.14 -2.47
C TYR A 203 26.11 4.37 -3.59
N HIS A 204 26.51 3.12 -3.33
CA HIS A 204 27.24 2.28 -4.28
C HIS A 204 26.29 1.46 -5.18
N TRP A 205 26.59 0.16 -5.37
CA TRP A 205 25.86 -0.74 -6.25
C TRP A 205 24.36 -0.81 -5.94
N TYR A 206 23.98 -0.63 -4.68
CA TYR A 206 22.58 -0.65 -4.25
C TYR A 206 21.77 0.48 -4.90
N ARG A 207 22.32 1.70 -4.95
CA ARG A 207 21.68 2.84 -5.63
C ARG A 207 21.49 2.57 -7.12
N VAL A 208 22.51 2.00 -7.76
CA VAL A 208 22.47 1.65 -9.19
C VAL A 208 21.37 0.61 -9.44
N GLY A 209 21.28 -0.42 -8.59
CA GLY A 209 20.20 -1.40 -8.66
C GLY A 209 18.81 -0.75 -8.55
N TRP A 210 18.62 0.15 -7.59
CA TRP A 210 17.35 0.87 -7.44
C TRP A 210 17.00 1.78 -8.63
N LYS A 211 17.98 2.47 -9.21
CA LYS A 211 17.77 3.25 -10.45
C LYS A 211 17.20 2.39 -11.57
N ILE A 212 17.71 1.16 -11.73
CA ILE A 212 17.26 0.21 -12.76
C ILE A 212 15.84 -0.32 -12.43
N VAL A 213 15.58 -0.69 -11.18
CA VAL A 213 14.30 -1.32 -10.78
C VAL A 213 13.15 -0.31 -10.72
N VAL A 214 13.39 0.92 -10.26
CA VAL A 214 12.31 1.88 -9.99
C VAL A 214 11.63 2.40 -11.27
N ILE A 215 12.36 2.53 -12.38
CA ILE A 215 11.82 3.02 -13.66
C ILE A 215 10.71 2.11 -14.20
N PRO A 216 10.91 0.80 -14.42
CA PRO A 216 9.85 -0.07 -14.91
C PRO A 216 8.67 -0.15 -13.93
N CYS A 217 8.93 -0.09 -12.61
CA CYS A 217 7.87 -0.03 -11.60
C CYS A 217 7.02 1.25 -11.73
N ALA A 218 7.65 2.43 -11.92
CA ALA A 218 6.96 3.69 -12.10
C ALA A 218 6.13 3.73 -13.40
N ILE A 219 6.68 3.18 -14.50
CA ILE A 219 5.97 3.05 -15.78
C ILE A 219 4.75 2.14 -15.61
N MET A 220 4.93 0.96 -15.00
CA MET A 220 3.86 0.00 -14.76
C MET A 220 2.76 0.61 -13.89
N ALA A 221 3.11 1.29 -12.80
CA ALA A 221 2.15 1.99 -11.94
C ALA A 221 1.37 3.05 -12.72
N THR A 222 2.04 3.81 -13.60
CA THR A 222 1.39 4.83 -14.44
C THR A 222 0.39 4.20 -15.42
N ILE A 223 0.74 3.07 -16.05
CA ILE A 223 -0.16 2.35 -16.96
C ILE A 223 -1.41 1.85 -16.21
N ILE A 224 -1.23 1.24 -15.03
CA ILE A 224 -2.33 0.75 -14.20
C ILE A 224 -3.24 1.92 -13.76
N PHE A 225 -2.65 3.05 -13.40
CA PHE A 225 -3.40 4.26 -13.05
C PHE A 225 -4.24 4.78 -14.22
N VAL A 226 -3.66 4.91 -15.42
CA VAL A 226 -4.39 5.36 -16.62
C VAL A 226 -5.52 4.39 -16.97
N ALA A 227 -5.28 3.09 -16.89
CA ALA A 227 -6.32 2.08 -17.10
C ALA A 227 -7.46 2.22 -16.08
N SER A 228 -7.13 2.40 -14.80
CA SER A 228 -8.10 2.59 -13.72
C SER A 228 -8.91 3.88 -13.92
N LEU A 229 -8.26 4.98 -14.29
CA LEU A 229 -8.93 6.25 -14.57
C LEU A 229 -9.87 6.15 -15.76
N ARG A 230 -9.45 5.48 -16.84
CA ARG A 230 -10.32 5.22 -18.00
C ARG A 230 -11.55 4.43 -17.58
N MET A 231 -11.41 3.41 -16.73
CA MET A 231 -12.55 2.66 -16.20
C MET A 231 -13.50 3.55 -15.40
N VAL A 232 -12.99 4.42 -14.52
CA VAL A 232 -13.81 5.39 -13.76
C VAL A 232 -14.61 6.28 -14.71
N LEU A 233 -13.94 6.85 -15.73
CA LEU A 233 -14.57 7.75 -16.70
C LEU A 233 -15.64 7.05 -17.54
N LEU A 234 -15.43 5.78 -17.89
CA LEU A 234 -16.43 4.96 -18.60
C LEU A 234 -17.65 4.67 -17.72
N LEU A 235 -17.45 4.43 -16.42
CA LEU A 235 -18.55 4.19 -15.47
C LEU A 235 -19.35 5.46 -15.15
N LEU A 236 -18.70 6.63 -15.17
CA LEU A 236 -19.37 7.92 -15.01
C LEU A 236 -20.21 8.31 -16.24
N LYS A 237 -19.85 7.81 -17.43
CA LYS A 237 -20.72 7.89 -18.59
C LYS A 237 -21.90 6.96 -18.36
N LYS A 238 -23.10 7.55 -18.28
CA LYS A 238 -24.37 6.87 -18.00
C LYS A 238 -24.45 5.55 -18.81
N PRO A 239 -24.67 4.40 -18.17
CA PRO A 239 -24.73 3.15 -18.90
C PRO A 239 -25.92 3.18 -19.86
N GLU A 240 -25.67 2.97 -21.16
CA GLU A 240 -26.72 2.45 -22.02
C GLU A 240 -27.23 1.13 -21.41
N PRO A 241 -28.55 0.86 -21.46
CA PRO A 241 -29.08 -0.38 -20.95
C PRO A 241 -28.42 -1.55 -21.70
N LYS A 242 -27.58 -2.32 -20.98
CA LYS A 242 -26.88 -3.48 -21.54
C LYS A 242 -27.88 -4.46 -22.15
N SER A 243 -27.57 -4.93 -23.35
CA SER A 243 -28.38 -5.94 -24.04
C SER A 243 -28.38 -7.27 -23.28
N GLU A 244 -29.41 -8.11 -23.46
CA GLU A 244 -29.46 -9.44 -22.82
C GLU A 244 -28.25 -10.32 -23.17
N SER A 245 -27.70 -10.17 -24.37
CA SER A 245 -26.48 -10.86 -24.82
C SER A 245 -25.25 -10.46 -23.99
N GLU A 246 -25.11 -9.18 -23.65
CA GLU A 246 -24.01 -8.70 -22.80
C GLU A 246 -24.14 -9.21 -21.35
N LYS A 247 -25.35 -9.33 -20.83
CA LYS A 247 -25.59 -9.92 -19.51
C LYS A 247 -25.22 -11.41 -19.48
N ALA A 248 -25.52 -12.15 -20.55
CA ALA A 248 -25.14 -13.56 -20.68
C ALA A 248 -23.62 -13.74 -20.78
N MET A 249 -22.92 -12.87 -21.52
CA MET A 249 -21.47 -12.88 -21.62
C MET A 249 -20.78 -12.47 -20.31
N GLU A 250 -21.34 -11.52 -19.58
CA GLU A 250 -20.84 -11.08 -18.27
C GLU A 250 -21.03 -12.15 -17.18
N ALA A 251 -22.13 -12.92 -17.24
CA ALA A 251 -22.33 -14.11 -16.42
C ALA A 251 -21.31 -15.22 -16.73
N GLN A 252 -20.88 -15.36 -17.99
CA GLN A 252 -19.81 -16.29 -18.36
C GLN A 252 -18.42 -15.83 -17.91
N ILE A 253 -18.10 -14.54 -18.02
CA ILE A 253 -16.80 -13.98 -17.62
C ILE A 253 -16.64 -13.93 -16.10
N SER A 254 -17.71 -13.68 -15.35
CA SER A 254 -17.71 -13.71 -13.88
C SER A 254 -17.51 -15.12 -13.30
N GLY A 255 -17.76 -16.18 -14.09
CA GLY A 255 -17.46 -17.56 -13.72
C GLY A 255 -15.98 -17.94 -13.74
N VAL A 256 -15.08 -17.09 -14.26
CA VAL A 256 -13.73 -17.51 -14.71
C VAL A 256 -12.57 -17.21 -13.73
N LYS A 257 -12.75 -16.53 -12.59
CA LYS A 257 -11.59 -16.27 -11.68
C LYS A 257 -11.85 -16.60 -10.22
N SER A 258 -12.22 -17.86 -9.96
CA SER A 258 -11.92 -18.45 -8.65
C SER A 258 -10.42 -18.76 -8.63
N TYR A 259 -9.62 -17.88 -8.02
CA TYR A 259 -8.22 -18.19 -7.77
C TYR A 259 -8.17 -19.49 -6.96
N SER A 260 -7.30 -20.41 -7.38
CA SER A 260 -7.05 -21.62 -6.60
C SER A 260 -6.68 -21.24 -5.16
N LYS A 261 -7.22 -21.95 -4.17
CA LYS A 261 -6.93 -21.72 -2.73
C LYS A 261 -5.43 -21.66 -2.45
N TYR A 262 -4.63 -22.42 -3.21
CA TYR A 262 -3.17 -22.42 -3.12
C TYR A 262 -2.53 -21.09 -3.54
N ILE A 263 -3.05 -20.43 -4.58
CA ILE A 263 -2.56 -19.12 -5.03
C ILE A 263 -2.86 -18.06 -3.96
N LEU A 264 -4.08 -18.06 -3.40
CA LEU A 264 -4.45 -17.12 -2.34
C LEU A 264 -3.61 -17.33 -1.08
N LEU A 265 -3.36 -18.58 -0.70
CA LEU A 265 -2.46 -18.93 0.41
C LEU A 265 -1.03 -18.45 0.14
N ALA A 266 -0.48 -18.71 -1.05
CA ALA A 266 0.86 -18.27 -1.44
C ALA A 266 0.99 -16.74 -1.41
N LEU A 267 0.00 -16.00 -1.93
CA LEU A 267 -0.04 -14.55 -1.86
C LEU A 267 -0.10 -14.03 -0.41
N THR A 268 -0.83 -14.73 0.46
CA THR A 268 -0.92 -14.37 1.88
C THR A 268 0.41 -14.60 2.60
N ILE A 269 1.08 -15.73 2.36
CA ILE A 269 2.42 -16.00 2.89
C ILE A 269 3.42 -14.94 2.39
N PHE A 270 3.34 -14.58 1.11
CA PHE A 270 4.15 -13.52 0.54
C PHE A 270 3.92 -12.17 1.24
N LYS A 271 2.68 -11.81 1.59
CA LYS A 271 2.39 -10.60 2.38
C LYS A 271 3.05 -10.63 3.76
N PHE A 272 3.03 -11.76 4.48
CA PHE A 272 3.75 -11.90 5.74
C PHE A 272 5.27 -11.71 5.58
N PHE A 273 5.84 -12.28 4.51
CA PHE A 273 7.25 -12.08 4.18
C PHE A 273 7.56 -10.60 3.90
N VAL A 274 6.76 -9.93 3.08
CA VAL A 274 6.92 -8.50 2.78
C VAL A 274 6.79 -7.64 4.04
N LEU A 275 5.87 -7.99 4.95
CA LEU A 275 5.71 -7.30 6.23
C LEU A 275 6.98 -7.44 7.09
N GLY A 276 7.46 -8.67 7.27
CA GLY A 276 8.69 -8.94 8.01
C GLY A 276 9.91 -8.24 7.41
N PHE A 277 10.02 -8.26 6.07
CA PHE A 277 11.06 -7.55 5.34
C PHE A 277 10.98 -6.03 5.54
N THR A 278 9.78 -5.45 5.52
CA THR A 278 9.57 -4.00 5.71
C THR A 278 9.96 -3.57 7.12
N VAL A 279 9.51 -4.33 8.15
CA VAL A 279 9.89 -4.09 9.55
C VAL A 279 11.41 -4.18 9.70
N ALA A 280 12.03 -5.28 9.23
CA ALA A 280 13.47 -5.44 9.30
C ALA A 280 14.20 -4.31 8.57
N SER A 281 13.73 -3.91 7.39
CA SER A 281 14.31 -2.82 6.62
C SER A 281 14.31 -1.52 7.40
N THR A 282 13.14 -1.09 7.88
CA THR A 282 13.01 0.16 8.63
C THR A 282 13.83 0.15 9.93
N GLU A 283 13.71 -0.90 10.74
CA GLU A 283 14.37 -0.96 12.05
C GLU A 283 15.90 -1.07 11.92
N LEU A 284 16.39 -1.84 10.94
CA LEU A 284 17.83 -1.98 10.72
C LEU A 284 18.43 -0.73 10.09
N ILE A 285 17.71 0.01 9.24
CA ILE A 285 18.16 1.33 8.77
C ILE A 285 18.34 2.25 9.96
N ILE A 286 17.36 2.35 10.87
CA ILE A 286 17.46 3.20 12.07
C ILE A 286 18.64 2.77 12.94
N ARG A 287 18.77 1.47 13.21
CA ARG A 287 19.82 0.93 14.10
C ARG A 287 21.23 1.05 13.52
N TRP A 288 21.42 0.75 12.23
CA TRP A 288 22.75 0.77 11.61
C TRP A 288 23.27 2.16 11.28
N ASN A 289 22.37 3.13 11.19
CA ASN A 289 22.69 4.54 11.00
C ASN A 289 22.67 5.33 12.32
N HIS A 290 22.41 4.67 13.45
CA HIS A 290 22.36 5.30 14.76
C HIS A 290 21.42 6.53 14.79
N ILE A 291 20.24 6.39 14.19
CA ILE A 291 19.23 7.45 14.20
C ILE A 291 18.64 7.54 15.61
N GLN A 292 18.83 8.69 16.26
CA GLN A 292 18.42 8.94 17.64
C GLN A 292 17.07 9.66 17.70
N ASN A 293 16.48 9.73 18.90
CA ASN A 293 15.24 10.45 19.19
C ASN A 293 13.95 9.95 18.48
N VAL A 294 14.02 8.88 17.70
CA VAL A 294 12.87 8.31 16.96
C VAL A 294 12.20 7.11 17.65
N ASN A 295 12.68 6.72 18.83
CA ASN A 295 12.18 5.56 19.61
C ASN A 295 11.29 5.94 20.79
N SER A 296 10.95 7.22 20.93
CA SER A 296 10.02 7.69 21.97
C SER A 296 8.61 7.86 21.39
N ILE A 297 7.59 7.67 22.23
CA ILE A 297 6.20 7.98 21.90
C ILE A 297 5.83 9.23 22.69
N GLY A 298 6.13 10.40 22.12
CA GLY A 298 5.90 11.70 22.78
C GLY A 298 4.86 12.57 22.06
N GLY A 299 4.83 12.54 20.73
CA GLY A 299 4.00 13.42 19.92
C GLY A 299 2.60 12.88 19.64
N THR A 300 1.60 13.77 19.61
CA THR A 300 0.23 13.46 19.18
C THR A 300 0.19 12.86 17.77
N GLY A 301 1.08 13.31 16.87
CA GLY A 301 1.22 12.77 15.52
C GLY A 301 1.62 11.29 15.48
N GLN A 302 2.26 10.78 16.54
CA GLN A 302 2.61 9.37 16.68
C GLN A 302 1.53 8.56 17.40
N LEU A 303 0.82 9.18 18.35
CA LEU A 303 -0.19 8.52 19.15
C LEU A 303 -1.45 8.17 18.34
N ILE A 304 -1.88 9.07 17.46
CA ILE A 304 -3.06 8.86 16.60
C ILE A 304 -2.94 7.58 15.75
N PRO A 305 -1.90 7.40 14.91
CA PRO A 305 -1.79 6.20 14.08
C PRO A 305 -1.67 4.92 14.93
N LEU A 306 -0.98 4.98 16.07
CA LEU A 306 -0.86 3.85 16.98
C LEU A 306 -2.21 3.43 17.56
N ILE A 307 -2.99 4.37 18.10
CA ILE A 307 -4.31 4.08 18.69
C ILE A 307 -5.27 3.54 17.62
N VAL A 308 -5.33 4.20 16.45
CA VAL A 308 -6.22 3.78 15.36
C VAL A 308 -5.90 2.36 14.91
N ALA A 309 -4.61 2.02 14.76
CA ALA A 309 -4.19 0.67 14.40
C ALA A 309 -4.52 -0.36 15.47
N CYS A 310 -4.27 -0.05 16.75
CA CYS A 310 -4.61 -0.93 17.86
C CYS A 310 -6.11 -1.20 17.95
N LEU A 311 -6.95 -0.17 17.81
CA LEU A 311 -8.41 -0.33 17.83
C LEU A 311 -8.91 -1.14 16.64
N ALA A 312 -8.37 -0.90 15.44
CA ALA A 312 -8.69 -1.69 14.25
C ALA A 312 -8.29 -3.16 14.42
N PHE A 313 -7.13 -3.43 15.02
CA PHE A 313 -6.67 -4.78 15.32
C PHE A 313 -7.53 -5.48 16.36
N ILE A 314 -7.87 -4.81 17.47
CA ILE A 314 -8.75 -5.35 18.52
C ILE A 314 -10.12 -5.68 17.94
N ARG A 315 -10.68 -4.79 17.11
CA ARG A 315 -11.97 -5.01 16.44
C ARG A 315 -11.94 -6.25 15.55
N LEU A 316 -10.86 -6.46 14.79
CA LEU A 316 -10.66 -7.67 13.98
C LEU A 316 -10.64 -8.93 14.84
N LEU A 317 -9.85 -8.93 15.91
CA LEU A 317 -9.76 -10.08 16.82
C LEU A 317 -11.12 -10.38 17.47
N TYR A 318 -11.80 -9.35 17.98
CA TYR A 318 -13.12 -9.50 18.58
C TYR A 318 -14.10 -10.17 17.62
N LYS A 319 -14.20 -9.65 16.38
CA LYS A 319 -15.10 -10.20 15.37
C LYS A 319 -14.75 -11.65 15.02
N PHE A 320 -13.46 -11.93 14.86
CA PHE A 320 -12.99 -13.29 14.59
C PHE A 320 -13.40 -14.26 15.70
N PHE A 321 -13.18 -13.90 16.97
CA PHE A 321 -13.55 -14.74 18.10
C PHE A 321 -15.07 -14.91 18.24
N THR A 322 -15.87 -13.86 17.99
CA THR A 322 -17.33 -13.97 18.02
C THR A 322 -17.84 -14.88 16.90
N ASP A 323 -17.30 -14.75 15.69
CA ASP A 323 -17.68 -15.58 14.54
C ASP A 323 -17.27 -17.04 14.77
N PHE A 324 -16.10 -17.27 15.36
CA PHE A 324 -15.64 -18.61 15.75
C PHE A 324 -16.56 -19.24 16.79
N LYS A 325 -16.95 -18.49 17.83
CA LYS A 325 -17.89 -18.96 18.86
C LYS A 325 -19.25 -19.33 18.24
N ASN A 326 -19.77 -18.50 17.34
CA ASN A 326 -21.06 -18.72 16.69
C ASN A 326 -21.06 -19.90 15.70
N ARG A 327 -19.89 -20.31 15.19
CA ARG A 327 -19.73 -21.51 14.34
C ARG A 327 -19.64 -22.81 15.12
N SER A 328 -19.59 -22.77 16.45
CA SER A 328 -19.61 -24.00 17.25
C SER A 328 -20.91 -24.76 16.97
N PRO A 329 -20.84 -26.05 16.61
CA PRO A 329 -21.99 -26.79 16.11
C PRO A 329 -23.10 -26.78 17.15
N SER A 330 -24.31 -26.40 16.71
CA SER A 330 -25.52 -26.68 17.46
C SER A 330 -25.47 -28.15 17.91
N PRO A 331 -25.81 -28.47 19.17
CA PRO A 331 -25.92 -29.86 19.59
C PRO A 331 -26.82 -30.55 18.58
N ILE A 332 -26.37 -31.70 18.06
CA ILE A 332 -27.10 -32.55 17.13
C ILE A 332 -28.48 -32.76 17.76
N VAL A 333 -29.46 -31.95 17.35
CA VAL A 333 -30.87 -32.20 17.68
C VAL A 333 -31.14 -33.47 16.91
N GLY A 334 -31.26 -34.56 17.67
CA GLY A 334 -31.41 -35.90 17.16
C GLY A 334 -32.42 -35.90 16.02
N SER A 335 -32.02 -36.53 14.92
CA SER A 335 -32.91 -36.91 13.84
C SER A 335 -34.18 -37.50 14.44
N GLN A 336 -35.25 -36.71 14.51
CA GLN A 336 -36.58 -37.28 14.53
C GLN A 336 -36.74 -37.90 13.15
N VAL A 337 -36.57 -39.22 13.13
CA VAL A 337 -37.01 -40.09 12.06
C VAL A 337 -38.52 -39.90 11.97
N ASP A 338 -38.98 -39.12 11.00
CA ASP A 338 -40.39 -39.14 10.60
C ASP A 338 -40.71 -40.54 10.07
N PRO A 339 -41.62 -41.28 10.72
CA PRO A 339 -42.01 -42.60 10.23
C PRO A 339 -43.01 -42.42 9.08
N LYS A 340 -42.64 -42.98 7.92
CA LYS A 340 -43.52 -43.37 6.81
C LYS A 340 -44.33 -42.25 6.15
N VAL A 341 -43.83 -41.78 5.01
CA VAL A 341 -44.69 -41.41 3.87
C VAL A 341 -44.65 -42.57 2.88
N ASP A 342 -45.69 -43.39 2.95
CA ASP A 342 -45.93 -44.52 2.06
C ASP A 342 -46.59 -44.04 0.75
N VAL A 343 -46.03 -44.56 -0.34
CA VAL A 343 -46.65 -44.89 -1.64
C VAL A 343 -47.14 -43.77 -2.57
N GLY A 344 -46.51 -43.74 -3.74
CA GLY A 344 -47.06 -43.20 -4.99
C GLY A 344 -46.27 -43.71 -6.19
N VAL A 345 -46.35 -45.02 -6.47
CA VAL A 345 -45.78 -45.62 -7.70
C VAL A 345 -46.60 -45.13 -8.90
N PRO A 346 -46.00 -44.44 -9.88
CA PRO A 346 -46.72 -44.05 -11.09
C PRO A 346 -46.93 -45.27 -11.99
N ALA A 347 -48.17 -45.43 -12.46
CA ALA A 347 -48.60 -46.49 -13.36
C ALA A 347 -47.83 -46.46 -14.69
N LYS A 348 -47.50 -47.65 -15.17
CA LYS A 348 -46.87 -47.94 -16.45
C LYS A 348 -47.87 -47.69 -17.59
N PRO A 349 -47.52 -46.97 -18.67
CA PRO A 349 -48.43 -46.74 -19.79
C PRO A 349 -48.66 -48.03 -20.60
N GLU A 350 -49.91 -48.28 -20.96
CA GLU A 350 -50.38 -49.33 -21.86
C GLU A 350 -49.94 -49.05 -23.31
N ASP A 351 -49.60 -50.14 -24.00
CA ASP A 351 -49.07 -50.21 -25.36
C ASP A 351 -50.24 -50.42 -26.33
N PRO A 352 -50.55 -49.51 -27.27
CA PRO A 352 -51.67 -49.66 -28.19
C PRO A 352 -51.18 -50.12 -29.56
N ASP A 353 -50.87 -51.40 -29.74
CA ASP A 353 -50.70 -51.92 -31.10
C ASP A 353 -50.84 -53.45 -31.20
N LYS A 354 -52.08 -53.94 -31.35
CA LYS A 354 -52.38 -55.26 -31.97
C LYS A 354 -53.78 -55.26 -32.60
N SER A 355 -53.86 -54.83 -33.85
CA SER A 355 -54.90 -55.23 -34.79
C SER A 355 -54.34 -55.31 -36.21
N ALA A 356 -53.88 -56.51 -36.58
CA ALA A 356 -53.83 -57.04 -37.94
C ALA A 356 -53.68 -58.56 -37.87
#